data_AF-A0A3B4B6I6-F1
#
_entry.id   AF-A0A3B4B6I6-F1
#
_cell.length_a   1.000
_cell.length_b   1.000
_cell.length_c   1.000
_cell.angle_alpha   90.00
_cell.angle_beta   90.00
_cell.angle_gamma   90.00
#
_symmetry.space_group_name_H-M   'P 1'
#
loop_
_entity.id
_entity.type
_entity.pdbx_description
1 polymer ?
#
loop_
_entity_poly.entity_id
_entity_poly.type
_entity_poly.pdbx_seq_one_letter_code
_entity_poly.pdbx_strand_id
1 'polypeptide(L)'
;MSKELDKTLEDEEIQVGSVFTGYVEHVQNPNHFWVRSEKRNNDFEEIMEKLFRHFRRIALDEDVLENPEPGMLCCAVYEEDLHYYRGVVVDLLENGAEVLFIDFGNTGKVPHNLIKKIPKEFADKSAFALSYKSFSTIQIQPSIKQLIKAAGAKLQLSIGP
;
A
#
# COMPACT_ATOMS: atom_id res chain seq x y z
N MET A 1 -15.92 -1.71 -8.58
CA MET A 1 -14.52 -1.41 -8.18
C MET A 1 -14.58 -0.64 -6.86
N SER A 2 -13.62 -0.80 -5.95
CA SER A 2 -13.68 -0.12 -4.65
C SER A 2 -13.31 1.36 -4.84
N LYS A 3 -14.00 2.26 -4.13
CA LYS A 3 -13.81 3.73 -4.22
C LYS A 3 -12.35 4.19 -4.02
N GLU A 4 -11.56 3.42 -3.26
CA GLU A 4 -10.15 3.67 -2.98
C GLU A 4 -9.23 3.34 -4.17
N LEU A 5 -9.62 2.33 -4.97
CA LEU A 5 -8.92 2.01 -6.22
C LEU A 5 -9.19 3.11 -7.24
N ASP A 6 -10.43 3.58 -7.34
CA ASP A 6 -10.83 4.65 -8.26
C ASP A 6 -10.09 5.96 -7.92
N LYS A 7 -10.00 6.33 -6.64
CA LYS A 7 -9.25 7.51 -6.19
C LYS A 7 -7.75 7.39 -6.50
N THR A 8 -7.15 6.22 -6.26
CA THR A 8 -5.73 6.02 -6.57
C THR A 8 -5.48 6.09 -8.08
N LEU A 9 -6.35 5.52 -8.91
CA LEU A 9 -6.23 5.60 -10.37
C LEU A 9 -6.37 7.03 -10.91
N GLU A 10 -7.27 7.83 -10.31
CA GLU A 10 -7.43 9.25 -10.63
C GLU A 10 -6.16 10.04 -10.30
N ASP A 11 -5.61 9.86 -9.09
CA ASP A 11 -4.38 10.55 -8.65
C ASP A 11 -3.14 10.12 -9.45
N GLU A 12 -3.13 8.91 -10.00
CA GLU A 12 -2.08 8.42 -10.89
C GLU A 12 -2.22 8.99 -12.32
N GLU A 13 -3.40 9.51 -12.67
CA GLU A 13 -3.81 9.94 -14.02
C GLU A 13 -3.58 8.84 -15.08
N ILE A 14 -3.70 7.56 -14.70
CA ILE A 14 -3.45 6.47 -15.65
C ILE A 14 -4.68 6.29 -16.54
N GLN A 15 -4.50 6.58 -17.83
CA GLN A 15 -5.55 6.42 -18.80
C GLN A 15 -5.72 4.93 -19.17
N VAL A 16 -6.98 4.51 -19.33
CA VAL A 16 -7.30 3.21 -19.92
C VAL A 16 -6.65 3.10 -21.30
N GLY A 17 -5.97 1.98 -21.57
CA GLY A 17 -5.20 1.76 -22.80
C GLY A 17 -3.77 2.31 -22.75
N SER A 18 -3.40 3.08 -21.73
CA SER A 18 -2.02 3.59 -21.58
C SER A 18 -1.06 2.52 -21.04
N VAL A 19 0.23 2.70 -21.37
CA VAL A 19 1.33 1.94 -20.78
C VAL A 19 2.05 2.84 -19.78
N PHE A 20 2.33 2.31 -18.59
CA PHE A 20 3.16 3.00 -17.61
C PHE A 20 4.24 2.06 -17.07
N THR A 21 5.28 2.67 -16.50
CA THR A 21 6.36 1.96 -15.85
C THR A 21 6.14 1.96 -14.35
N GLY A 22 6.34 0.81 -13.70
CA GLY A 22 6.16 0.68 -12.26
C GLY A 22 7.06 -0.37 -11.62
N TYR A 23 7.06 -0.37 -10.29
CA TYR A 23 7.80 -1.28 -9.42
C TYR A 23 6.82 -2.25 -8.78
N VAL A 24 7.09 -3.55 -8.88
CA VAL A 24 6.30 -4.56 -8.17
C VAL A 24 6.60 -4.47 -6.68
N GLU A 25 5.64 -4.05 -5.88
CA GLU A 25 5.79 -3.89 -4.42
C GLU A 25 5.52 -5.22 -3.71
N HIS A 26 4.42 -5.88 -4.05
CA HIS A 26 4.03 -7.14 -3.43
C HIS A 26 3.42 -8.10 -4.44
N VAL A 27 3.71 -9.40 -4.29
CA VAL A 27 3.13 -10.45 -5.13
C VAL A 27 2.47 -11.48 -4.22
N GLN A 28 1.14 -11.54 -4.23
CA GLN A 28 0.44 -12.65 -3.57
C GLN A 28 0.41 -13.87 -4.47
N ASN A 29 0.16 -13.67 -5.76
CA ASN A 29 0.29 -14.69 -6.82
C ASN A 29 0.33 -14.00 -8.20
N PRO A 30 0.59 -14.73 -9.30
CA PRO A 30 0.69 -14.12 -10.63
C PRO A 30 -0.58 -13.41 -11.13
N ASN A 31 -1.72 -13.62 -10.48
CA ASN A 31 -2.99 -12.98 -10.79
C ASN A 31 -3.42 -11.95 -9.74
N HIS A 32 -2.65 -11.77 -8.66
CA HIS A 32 -2.91 -10.78 -7.61
C HIS A 32 -1.60 -10.23 -7.05
N PHE A 33 -1.29 -8.99 -7.44
CA PHE A 33 -0.05 -8.31 -7.06
C PHE A 33 -0.27 -6.81 -7.00
N TRP A 34 0.71 -6.08 -6.45
CA TRP A 34 0.66 -4.66 -6.26
C TRP A 34 1.84 -3.99 -6.95
N VAL A 35 1.57 -2.83 -7.54
CA VAL A 35 2.58 -2.06 -8.27
C VAL A 35 2.48 -0.60 -7.87
N ARG A 36 3.63 0.02 -7.67
CA ARG A 36 3.77 1.46 -7.56
C ARG A 36 4.25 2.06 -8.86
N SER A 37 3.64 3.15 -9.31
CA SER A 37 4.08 3.83 -10.53
C SER A 37 5.43 4.52 -10.33
N GLU A 38 6.24 4.59 -11.38
CA GLU A 38 7.46 5.39 -11.36
C GLU A 38 7.16 6.89 -11.23
N LYS A 39 6.01 7.34 -11.74
CA LYS A 39 5.55 8.73 -11.69
C LYS A 39 5.46 9.27 -10.25
N ARG A 40 4.97 8.46 -9.32
CA ARG A 40 4.79 8.84 -7.90
C ARG A 40 5.91 8.35 -6.99
N ASN A 41 7.05 7.92 -7.54
CA ASN A 41 8.17 7.41 -6.73
C ASN A 41 8.73 8.48 -5.77
N ASN A 42 8.91 9.72 -6.24
CA ASN A 42 9.41 10.81 -5.40
C ASN A 42 8.44 11.17 -4.27
N ASP A 43 7.14 11.22 -4.56
CA ASP A 43 6.10 11.48 -3.56
C ASP A 43 6.04 10.38 -2.49
N PHE A 44 6.20 9.13 -2.91
CA PHE A 44 6.30 7.99 -2.00
C PHE A 44 7.52 8.14 -1.08
N GLU A 45 8.70 8.41 -1.64
CA GLU A 45 9.93 8.57 -0.86
C GLU A 45 9.80 9.72 0.16
N GLU A 46 9.20 10.83 -0.26
CA GLU A 46 8.91 11.97 0.63
C GLU A 46 8.00 11.56 1.80
N ILE A 47 6.91 10.83 1.52
CA ILE A 47 5.97 10.38 2.55
C ILE A 47 6.63 9.38 3.50
N MET A 48 7.42 8.44 3.00
CA MET A 48 8.17 7.48 3.83
C MET A 48 9.13 8.20 4.78
N GLU A 49 9.86 9.19 4.27
CA GLU A 49 10.79 9.98 5.10
C GLU A 49 10.04 10.84 6.15
N LYS A 50 8.89 11.40 5.78
CA LYS A 50 8.05 12.17 6.73
C LYS A 50 7.46 11.28 7.83
N LEU A 51 6.92 10.11 7.49
CA LEU A 51 6.43 9.13 8.46
C LEU A 51 7.53 8.72 9.43
N PHE A 52 8.71 8.38 8.91
CA PHE A 52 9.88 8.03 9.71
C PHE A 52 10.24 9.14 10.71
N ARG A 53 10.36 10.39 10.23
CA ARG A 53 10.69 11.53 11.11
C ARG A 53 9.61 11.83 12.14
N HIS A 54 8.34 11.68 11.78
CA HIS A 54 7.21 11.91 12.67
C HIS A 54 7.22 10.91 13.83
N PHE A 55 7.16 9.61 13.51
CA PHE A 55 7.00 8.56 14.53
C PHE A 55 8.24 8.31 15.37
N ARG A 56 9.43 8.74 14.93
CA ARG A 56 10.64 8.75 15.78
C ARG A 56 10.51 9.59 17.04
N ARG A 57 9.57 10.54 17.07
CA ARG A 57 9.36 11.46 18.19
C ARG A 57 8.17 11.08 19.06
N ILE A 58 7.35 10.12 18.63
CA ILE A 58 6.13 9.69 19.29
C ILE A 58 6.45 8.57 20.27
N ALA A 59 5.95 8.66 21.50
CA ALA A 59 6.12 7.62 22.50
C ALA A 59 5.31 6.35 22.17
N LEU A 60 5.67 5.21 22.77
CA LEU A 60 5.03 3.93 22.48
C LEU A 60 3.55 3.90 22.84
N ASP A 61 3.12 4.65 23.84
CA ASP A 61 1.74 4.77 24.33
C ASP A 61 1.00 6.00 23.79
N GLU A 62 1.70 6.90 23.08
CA GLU A 62 1.11 8.09 22.47
C GLU A 62 0.45 7.76 21.13
N ASP A 63 -0.63 8.47 20.79
CA ASP A 63 -1.37 8.36 19.52
C ASP A 63 -1.83 6.94 19.14
N VAL A 64 -1.96 6.03 20.11
CA VAL A 64 -2.52 4.70 19.87
C VAL A 64 -3.92 4.82 19.27
N LEU A 65 -4.22 3.98 18.28
CA LEU A 65 -5.54 3.89 17.68
C LEU A 65 -6.49 3.17 18.65
N GLU A 66 -7.34 3.95 19.30
CA GLU A 66 -8.37 3.43 20.19
C GLU A 66 -9.56 2.87 19.40
N ASN A 67 -10.09 1.72 19.85
CA ASN A 67 -11.24 1.04 19.24
C ASN A 67 -11.09 0.84 17.72
N PRO A 68 -10.03 0.15 17.25
CA PRO A 68 -9.86 -0.09 15.83
C PRO A 68 -11.03 -0.91 15.26
N GLU A 69 -11.46 -0.58 14.05
CA GLU A 69 -12.48 -1.30 13.29
C GLU A 69 -11.95 -1.60 11.88
N PRO A 70 -12.35 -2.73 11.27
CA PRO A 70 -12.04 -3.00 9.88
C PRO A 70 -12.42 -1.84 8.95
N GLY A 71 -11.49 -1.44 8.08
CA GLY A 71 -11.63 -0.29 7.18
C GLY A 71 -11.07 1.02 7.74
N MET A 72 -10.68 1.09 9.02
CA MET A 72 -10.06 2.30 9.58
C MET A 72 -8.63 2.48 9.09
N LEU A 73 -8.32 3.70 8.64
CA LEU A 73 -6.97 4.12 8.26
C LEU A 73 -6.12 4.36 9.52
N CYS A 74 -4.88 3.89 9.48
CA CYS A 74 -3.95 3.91 10.61
C CYS A 74 -2.50 4.06 10.12
N CYS A 75 -1.59 4.22 11.08
CA CYS A 75 -0.18 3.95 10.87
C CYS A 75 0.23 2.76 11.75
N ALA A 76 0.95 1.79 11.19
CA ALA A 76 1.32 0.57 11.90
C ALA A 76 2.78 0.22 11.69
N VAL A 77 3.41 -0.42 12.67
CA VAL A 77 4.79 -0.90 12.54
C VAL A 77 4.84 -2.14 11.65
N TYR A 78 5.76 -2.12 10.68
CA TYR A 78 6.14 -3.33 9.95
C TYR A 78 7.27 -4.06 10.69
N GLU A 79 7.11 -5.37 10.89
CA GLU A 79 7.97 -6.12 11.81
C GLU A 79 9.42 -6.30 11.31
N GLU A 80 9.65 -6.26 10.01
CA GLU A 80 10.97 -6.54 9.43
C GLU A 80 11.96 -5.37 9.61
N ASP A 81 11.48 -4.13 9.56
CA ASP A 81 12.31 -2.92 9.64
C ASP A 81 11.95 -1.98 10.79
N LEU A 82 10.87 -2.29 11.53
CA LEU A 82 10.40 -1.56 12.69
C LEU A 82 9.99 -0.10 12.40
N HIS A 83 9.65 0.22 11.16
CA HIS A 83 9.14 1.53 10.78
C HIS A 83 7.61 1.58 10.73
N TYR A 84 7.06 2.77 10.94
CA TYR A 84 5.63 3.02 10.78
C TYR A 84 5.27 3.33 9.34
N TYR A 85 4.25 2.63 8.85
CA TYR A 85 3.72 2.78 7.50
C TYR A 85 2.22 3.04 7.54
N ARG A 86 1.66 3.63 6.48
CA ARG A 86 0.22 3.77 6.34
C ARG A 86 -0.41 2.41 6.13
N GLY A 87 -1.51 2.17 6.82
CA GLY A 87 -2.25 0.93 6.65
C GLY A 87 -3.73 1.07 6.95
N VAL A 88 -4.48 0.04 6.62
CA VAL A 88 -5.90 -0.08 6.92
C VAL A 88 -6.09 -1.34 7.76
N VAL A 89 -6.85 -1.21 8.85
CA VAL A 89 -7.25 -2.36 9.67
C VAL A 89 -8.09 -3.30 8.81
N VAL A 90 -7.69 -4.56 8.70
CA VAL A 90 -8.39 -5.58 7.91
C VAL A 90 -9.24 -6.46 8.82
N ASP A 91 -8.68 -6.88 9.95
CA ASP A 91 -9.35 -7.74 10.92
C ASP A 91 -8.83 -7.46 12.34
N LEU A 92 -9.62 -7.78 13.34
CA LEU A 92 -9.27 -7.63 14.75
C LEU A 92 -8.74 -8.93 15.33
N LEU A 93 -7.69 -8.82 16.14
CA LEU A 93 -7.06 -9.94 16.81
C LEU A 93 -7.18 -9.76 18.33
N GLU A 94 -6.98 -10.82 19.10
CA GLU A 94 -7.03 -10.77 20.57
C GLU A 94 -6.07 -9.72 21.16
N ASN A 95 -4.88 -9.57 20.56
CA ASN A 95 -3.83 -8.67 21.04
C ASN A 95 -3.39 -7.64 19.99
N GLY A 96 -4.25 -7.31 19.03
CA GLY A 96 -3.90 -6.37 17.97
C GLY A 96 -4.87 -6.38 16.80
N ALA A 97 -4.33 -6.20 15.60
CA ALA A 97 -5.10 -6.28 14.37
C ALA A 97 -4.24 -6.86 13.23
N GLU A 98 -4.90 -7.39 12.21
CA GLU A 98 -4.28 -7.53 10.89
C GLU A 98 -4.41 -6.21 10.14
N VAL A 99 -3.31 -5.71 9.59
CA VAL A 99 -3.23 -4.42 8.90
C VAL A 99 -2.72 -4.64 7.49
N LEU A 100 -3.40 -4.07 6.49
CA LEU A 100 -2.93 -3.97 5.11
C LEU A 100 -2.07 -2.70 4.98
N PHE A 101 -0.81 -2.85 4.59
CA PHE A 101 0.08 -1.72 4.31
C PHE A 101 -0.22 -1.17 2.92
N ILE A 102 -1.04 -0.13 2.84
CA ILE A 102 -1.68 0.33 1.59
C ILE A 102 -0.70 0.82 0.53
N ASP A 103 0.52 1.18 0.91
CA ASP A 103 1.55 1.66 -0.01
C ASP A 103 2.44 0.55 -0.59
N PHE A 104 2.21 -0.69 -0.16
CA PHE A 104 3.01 -1.86 -0.56
C PHE A 104 2.13 -3.05 -0.98
N GLY A 105 1.01 -3.26 -0.28
CA GLY A 105 0.01 -4.29 -0.60
C GLY A 105 0.11 -5.58 0.23
N ASN A 106 1.13 -5.73 1.08
CA ASN A 106 1.23 -6.84 2.03
C ASN A 106 0.41 -6.58 3.30
N THR A 107 0.03 -7.65 4.00
CA THR A 107 -0.58 -7.57 5.33
C THR A 107 0.41 -7.96 6.42
N GLY A 108 0.18 -7.48 7.64
CA GLY A 108 0.93 -7.86 8.83
C GLY A 108 0.05 -7.89 10.06
N LYS A 109 0.40 -8.73 11.04
CA LYS A 109 -0.27 -8.77 12.34
C LYS A 109 0.47 -7.83 13.29
N VAL A 110 -0.24 -6.83 13.80
CA VAL A 110 0.39 -5.73 14.55
C VAL A 110 -0.22 -5.64 15.94
N PRO A 111 0.59 -5.64 17.01
CA PRO A 111 0.13 -5.41 18.38
C PRO A 111 -0.56 -4.05 18.55
N HIS A 112 -1.54 -3.95 19.45
CA HIS A 112 -2.33 -2.72 19.65
C HIS A 112 -1.50 -1.45 19.87
N ASN A 113 -0.45 -1.51 20.68
CA ASN A 113 0.42 -0.36 20.99
C ASN A 113 1.27 0.11 19.79
N LEU A 114 1.38 -0.72 18.75
CA LEU A 114 2.09 -0.42 17.51
C LEU A 114 1.15 -0.01 16.37
N ILE A 115 -0.14 0.19 16.67
CA ILE A 115 -1.13 0.75 15.75
C ILE A 115 -1.48 2.16 16.24
N LYS A 116 -1.20 3.15 15.40
CA LYS A 116 -1.34 4.58 15.69
C LYS A 116 -2.43 5.20 14.83
N LYS A 117 -3.02 6.28 15.36
CA LYS A 117 -3.84 7.20 14.57
C LYS A 117 -2.98 7.74 13.42
N ILE A 118 -3.57 7.84 12.24
CA ILE A 118 -2.88 8.45 11.10
C ILE A 118 -2.95 9.99 11.22
N PRO A 119 -1.81 10.70 11.21
CA PRO A 119 -1.80 12.15 11.10
C PRO A 119 -2.52 12.63 9.84
N LYS A 120 -3.28 13.72 9.96
CA LYS A 120 -4.09 14.28 8.85
C LYS A 120 -3.29 14.50 7.57
N GLU A 121 -2.04 14.99 7.69
CA GLU A 121 -1.14 15.21 6.55
C GLU A 121 -0.92 13.95 5.69
N PHE A 122 -0.94 12.77 6.31
CA PHE A 122 -0.69 11.49 5.63
C PHE A 122 -1.99 10.79 5.19
N ALA A 123 -3.11 11.11 5.83
CA ALA A 123 -4.42 10.54 5.53
C ALA A 123 -5.01 11.03 4.19
N ASP A 124 -4.72 12.28 3.81
CA ASP A 124 -5.31 12.89 2.61
C ASP A 124 -4.71 12.32 1.30
N LYS A 125 -3.50 11.74 1.37
CA LYS A 125 -2.78 11.16 0.23
C LYS A 125 -3.38 9.82 -0.17
N SER A 126 -3.58 9.57 -1.47
CA SER A 126 -3.96 8.22 -1.93
C SER A 126 -2.83 7.22 -1.75
N ALA A 127 -3.20 5.93 -1.68
CA ALA A 127 -2.25 4.82 -1.65
C ALA A 127 -1.26 4.90 -2.82
N PHE A 128 -0.02 4.46 -2.62
CA PHE A 128 0.97 4.42 -3.70
C PHE A 128 1.02 3.07 -4.43
N ALA A 129 0.50 2.00 -3.82
CA ALA A 129 0.43 0.68 -4.44
C ALA A 129 -0.95 0.41 -5.05
N LEU A 130 -0.97 0.15 -6.35
CA LEU A 130 -2.16 -0.25 -7.10
C LEU A 130 -2.31 -1.77 -7.05
N SER A 131 -3.47 -2.25 -6.57
CA SER A 131 -3.81 -3.68 -6.58
C SER A 131 -4.27 -4.11 -7.98
N TYR A 132 -3.57 -5.10 -8.54
CA TYR A 132 -3.91 -5.75 -9.80
C TYR A 132 -4.48 -7.14 -9.54
N LYS A 133 -5.72 -7.38 -10.00
CA LYS A 133 -6.39 -8.68 -9.93
C LYS A 133 -6.84 -9.10 -11.32
N SER A 134 -6.39 -10.25 -11.81
CA SER A 134 -6.60 -10.77 -13.18
C SER A 134 -8.06 -10.99 -13.62
N PHE A 135 -9.05 -10.67 -12.79
CA PHE A 135 -10.46 -10.58 -13.19
C PHE A 135 -10.85 -9.20 -13.75
N SER A 136 -9.99 -8.18 -13.64
CA SER A 136 -10.07 -6.95 -14.42
C SER A 136 -9.28 -7.11 -15.72
N THR A 137 -9.75 -6.50 -16.80
CA THR A 137 -9.45 -6.73 -18.24
C THR A 137 -7.99 -6.47 -18.69
N ILE A 138 -7.00 -6.61 -17.82
CA ILE A 138 -5.61 -6.32 -18.12
C ILE A 138 -4.93 -7.58 -18.65
N GLN A 139 -4.67 -7.60 -19.96
CA GLN A 139 -3.87 -8.62 -20.62
C GLN A 139 -2.39 -8.41 -20.25
N ILE A 140 -1.96 -8.94 -19.11
CA ILE A 140 -0.54 -9.02 -18.77
C ILE A 140 0.11 -10.03 -19.73
N GLN A 141 1.06 -9.57 -20.55
CA GLN A 141 1.74 -10.46 -21.50
C GLN A 141 2.34 -11.68 -20.79
N PRO A 142 2.30 -12.88 -21.40
CA PRO A 142 2.84 -14.10 -20.79
C PRO A 142 4.31 -13.99 -20.34
N SER A 143 5.11 -13.15 -20.99
CA SER A 143 6.49 -12.80 -20.62
C SER A 143 6.56 -12.07 -19.27
N ILE A 144 5.61 -11.19 -18.97
CA ILE A 144 5.52 -10.43 -17.72
C ILE A 144 5.10 -11.35 -16.57
N LYS A 145 4.24 -12.35 -16.80
CA LYS A 145 3.90 -13.37 -15.78
C LYS A 145 5.13 -14.13 -15.27
N GLN A 146 6.18 -14.28 -16.08
CA GLN A 146 7.43 -14.91 -15.64
C GLN A 146 8.32 -13.96 -14.84
N LEU A 147 8.19 -12.64 -15.06
CA LEU A 147 8.92 -11.57 -14.35
C LEU A 147 8.28 -11.19 -13.02
N ILE A 148 6.96 -11.38 -12.85
CA ILE A 148 6.24 -11.25 -11.56
C ILE A 148 6.54 -12.49 -10.68
N LYS A 149 7.81 -12.71 -10.40
CA LYS A 149 8.30 -13.68 -9.41
C LYS A 149 9.11 -13.01 -8.31
N ALA A 150 9.44 -11.74 -8.45
CA ALA A 150 10.23 -10.99 -7.49
C ALA A 150 9.62 -9.61 -7.23
N ALA A 151 9.43 -9.28 -5.95
CA ALA A 151 9.24 -7.90 -5.51
C ALA A 151 10.49 -7.07 -5.87
N GLY A 152 10.30 -5.78 -6.13
CA GLY A 152 11.35 -4.86 -6.61
C GLY A 152 11.63 -4.92 -8.11
N ALA A 153 10.98 -5.82 -8.87
CA ALA A 153 11.11 -5.85 -10.33
C ALA A 153 10.44 -4.61 -10.97
N LYS A 154 11.13 -4.00 -11.93
CA LYS A 154 10.59 -2.90 -12.75
C LYS A 154 9.89 -3.48 -13.99
N LEU A 155 8.63 -3.11 -14.21
CA LEU A 155 7.80 -3.62 -15.30
C LEU A 155 7.15 -2.48 -16.09
N GLN A 156 6.91 -2.72 -17.38
CA GLN A 156 5.95 -1.93 -18.16
C GLN A 156 4.59 -2.64 -18.12
N LEU A 157 3.55 -1.90 -17.76
CA LEU A 157 2.19 -2.41 -17.58
C LEU A 157 1.24 -1.62 -18.47
N SER A 158 0.34 -2.31 -19.17
CA SER A 158 -0.78 -1.69 -19.88
C SER A 158 -2.05 -1.83 -19.07
N ILE A 159 -2.87 -0.78 -19.01
CA ILE A 159 -4.24 -0.93 -18.51
C ILE A 159 -5.12 -1.30 -19.71
N GLY A 160 -5.72 -2.50 -19.69
CA GLY A 160 -6.63 -2.94 -20.74
C GLY A 160 -7.94 -2.13 -20.75
N PRO A 161 -8.67 -2.10 -21.88
CA PRO A 161 -9.97 -1.46 -22.01
C PRO A 161 -11.05 -2.08 -21.11
#